data_AF-A0A3D3W148-F1
#
_entry.id   AF-A0A3D3W148-F1
#
_cell.length_a   1.000
_cell.length_b   1.000
_cell.length_c   1.000
_cell.angle_alpha   90.00
_cell.angle_beta   90.00
_cell.angle_gamma   90.00
#
_symmetry.space_group_name_H-M   'P 1'
#
loop_
_entity.id
_entity.type
_entity.pdbx_description
1 polymer ?
#
loop_
_entity_poly.entity_id
_entity_poly.type
_entity_poly.pdbx_seq_one_letter_code
_entity_poly.pdbx_strand_id
1 'polypeptide(L)'
;MFESKSGVLYVAGLGFFALAFVSNAVVPWLMYQRYPEKTAEQLVNANLRYQFEDLARRYPESFEKAFGKPPGGATEDNAWWNE
;
A
#
# COMPACT_ATOMS: atom_id res chain seq x y z
N MET A 1 41.50 -22.28 0.88
CA MET A 1 40.08 -22.35 1.31
C MET A 1 39.12 -21.69 0.31
N PHE A 2 39.45 -20.51 -0.24
CA PHE A 2 38.59 -19.80 -1.20
C PHE A 2 38.38 -20.48 -2.57
N GLU A 3 39.26 -21.38 -2.98
CA GLU A 3 39.14 -22.14 -4.25
C GLU A 3 38.31 -23.43 -4.12
N SER A 4 37.86 -23.77 -2.91
CA SER A 4 36.94 -24.90 -2.75
C SER A 4 35.57 -24.55 -3.32
N LYS A 5 34.86 -25.55 -3.88
CA LYS A 5 33.48 -25.36 -4.38
C LYS A 5 32.57 -24.68 -3.34
N SER A 6 32.76 -25.03 -2.06
CA SER A 6 32.05 -24.43 -0.94
C SER A 6 32.40 -22.95 -0.73
N GLY A 7 33.67 -22.57 -0.90
CA GLY A 7 34.11 -21.17 -0.83
C GLY A 7 33.51 -20.31 -1.95
N VAL A 8 33.45 -20.84 -3.17
CA VAL A 8 32.82 -20.15 -4.32
C VAL A 8 31.33 -19.92 -4.07
N LEU A 9 30.61 -20.94 -3.59
CA LEU A 9 29.18 -20.82 -3.26
C LEU A 9 28.92 -19.83 -2.12
N TYR A 10 29.79 -19.78 -1.13
CA TYR A 10 29.67 -18.83 -0.02
C TYR A 10 29.83 -17.38 -0.49
N VAL A 11 30.87 -17.10 -1.28
CA VAL A 11 31.09 -15.74 -1.83
C VAL A 11 29.97 -15.33 -2.78
N ALA A 12 29.52 -16.25 -3.66
CA ALA A 12 28.39 -16.01 -4.54
C ALA A 12 27.10 -15.74 -3.74
N GLY A 13 26.84 -16.52 -2.68
CA GLY A 13 25.70 -16.35 -1.79
C GLY A 13 25.69 -14.98 -1.12
N LEU A 14 26.83 -14.53 -0.59
CA LEU A 14 26.95 -13.18 -0.02
C LEU A 14 26.75 -12.08 -1.07
N GLY A 15 27.26 -12.26 -2.29
CA GLY A 15 27.07 -11.31 -3.38
C GLY A 15 25.60 -11.17 -3.78
N PHE A 16 24.91 -12.28 -4.01
CA PHE A 16 23.48 -12.27 -4.33
C PHE A 16 22.63 -11.76 -3.17
N PHE A 17 22.98 -12.10 -1.93
CA PHE A 17 22.31 -11.57 -0.75
C PHE A 17 22.44 -10.04 -0.68
N ALA A 18 23.64 -9.50 -0.83
CA ALA A 18 23.87 -8.06 -0.79
C ALA A 18 23.10 -7.35 -1.91
N LEU A 19 23.12 -7.90 -3.12
CA LEU A 19 22.38 -7.35 -4.25
C LEU A 19 20.86 -7.37 -3.99
N ALA A 20 20.33 -8.47 -3.48
CA ALA A 20 18.91 -8.61 -3.13
C ALA A 20 18.50 -7.67 -1.99
N PHE A 21 19.35 -7.50 -0.98
CA PHE A 21 19.11 -6.58 0.13
C PHE A 21 19.08 -5.13 -0.35
N VAL A 22 20.03 -4.73 -1.19
CA VAL A 22 20.06 -3.37 -1.75
C VAL A 22 18.81 -3.12 -2.60
N SER A 23 18.47 -4.03 -3.52
CA SER A 23 17.37 -3.83 -4.46
C SER A 23 15.99 -3.86 -3.80
N ASN A 24 15.77 -4.74 -2.81
CA ASN A 24 14.44 -4.95 -2.23
C ASN A 24 14.22 -4.26 -0.88
N ALA A 25 15.28 -3.91 -0.14
CA ALA A 25 15.14 -3.25 1.17
C ALA A 25 15.67 -1.81 1.13
N VAL A 26 16.93 -1.61 0.74
CA VAL A 26 17.57 -0.29 0.82
C VAL A 26 16.95 0.69 -0.18
N VAL A 27 16.75 0.28 -1.43
CA VAL A 27 16.17 1.17 -2.46
C VAL A 27 14.75 1.61 -2.08
N PRO A 28 13.79 0.73 -1.74
CA PRO A 28 12.47 1.16 -1.29
C PRO A 28 12.52 2.05 -0.04
N TRP A 29 13.36 1.70 0.93
CA TRP A 29 13.52 2.53 2.13
C TRP A 29 13.98 3.95 1.76
N LEU A 30 14.99 4.11 0.91
CA LEU A 30 15.46 5.42 0.48
C LEU A 30 14.41 6.21 -0.31
N MET A 31 13.57 5.54 -1.10
CA MET A 31 12.47 6.15 -1.84
C MET A 31 11.39 6.70 -0.90
N TYR A 32 11.06 5.95 0.16
CA TYR A 32 9.94 6.27 1.04
C TYR A 32 10.32 6.94 2.37
N GLN A 33 11.60 7.02 2.73
CA GLN A 33 12.07 7.56 4.03
C GLN A 33 11.59 8.98 4.36
N ARG A 34 11.22 9.78 3.35
CA ARG A 34 10.75 11.17 3.53
C ARG A 34 9.23 11.29 3.59
N TYR A 35 8.51 10.23 3.27
CA TYR A 35 7.06 10.22 3.33
C TYR A 35 6.63 9.84 4.75
N PRO A 36 5.86 10.69 5.44
CA PRO A 36 5.34 10.33 6.75
C PRO A 36 4.37 9.15 6.59
N GLU A 37 4.51 8.17 7.47
CA GLU A 37 3.50 7.13 7.63
C GLU A 37 2.20 7.78 8.08
N LYS A 38 1.11 7.44 7.41
CA LYS A 38 -0.24 7.95 7.69
C LYS A 38 -1.13 6.81 8.14
N THR A 39 -1.96 7.06 9.13
CA THR A 39 -3.04 6.12 9.48
C THR A 39 -4.09 6.08 8.37
N ALA A 40 -4.97 5.07 8.39
CA ALA A 40 -6.03 4.95 7.39
C ALA A 40 -6.93 6.20 7.37
N GLU A 41 -7.23 6.77 8.53
CA GLU A 41 -8.03 7.98 8.71
C GLU A 41 -7.34 9.20 8.07
N GLN A 42 -6.01 9.31 8.22
CA GLN A 42 -5.22 10.40 7.63
C GLN A 42 -5.05 10.30 6.11
N LEU A 43 -5.34 9.13 5.52
CA LEU A 43 -5.34 8.92 4.08
C LEU A 43 -6.67 9.33 3.43
N VAL A 44 -7.73 9.53 4.21
CA VAL A 44 -9.02 9.97 3.70
C VAL A 44 -8.87 11.37 3.11
N ASN A 45 -9.15 11.48 1.82
CA ASN A 45 -9.08 12.73 1.07
C ASN A 45 -10.17 12.76 -0.01
N ALA A 46 -10.36 13.90 -0.67
CA ALA A 46 -11.43 14.07 -1.66
C ALA A 46 -11.32 13.08 -2.84
N ASN A 47 -10.10 12.74 -3.29
CA ASN A 47 -9.91 11.82 -4.40
C ASN A 47 -10.30 10.38 -4.02
N LEU A 48 -9.91 9.94 -2.81
CA LEU A 48 -10.31 8.61 -2.31
C LEU A 48 -11.83 8.52 -2.14
N ARG A 49 -12.45 9.57 -1.60
CA ARG A 49 -13.91 9.66 -1.45
C ARG A 49 -14.64 9.52 -2.79
N TYR A 50 -14.18 10.23 -3.82
CA TYR A 50 -14.74 10.13 -5.18
C TYR A 50 -14.62 8.71 -5.75
N GLN A 51 -13.50 8.02 -5.53
CA GLN A 51 -13.33 6.65 -6.00
C GLN A 51 -14.31 5.68 -5.32
N PHE A 52 -14.53 5.85 -4.01
CA PHE A 52 -15.52 5.06 -3.27
C PHE A 52 -16.96 5.37 -3.73
N GLU A 53 -17.27 6.63 -4.03
CA GLU A 53 -18.56 7.02 -4.61
C GLU A 53 -18.79 6.35 -5.98
N ASP A 54 -17.80 6.43 -6.86
CA ASP A 54 -17.87 5.82 -8.19
C ASP A 54 -18.02 4.30 -8.10
N LEU A 55 -17.32 3.65 -7.15
CA LEU A 55 -17.46 2.22 -6.87
C LEU A 55 -18.86 1.86 -6.37
N ALA A 56 -19.40 2.60 -5.41
CA ALA A 56 -20.74 2.39 -4.88
C ALA A 56 -21.82 2.55 -5.96
N ARG A 57 -21.63 3.50 -6.89
CA ARG A 57 -22.56 3.75 -8.01
C ARG A 57 -22.46 2.68 -9.10
N ARG A 58 -21.24 2.26 -9.47
CA ARG A 58 -21.02 1.32 -10.59
C ARG A 58 -21.26 -0.14 -10.19
N TYR A 59 -20.96 -0.50 -8.95
CA TYR A 59 -20.98 -1.88 -8.48
C TYR A 59 -21.71 -2.01 -7.12
N PRO A 60 -22.99 -1.64 -7.05
CA PRO A 60 -23.71 -1.49 -5.78
C PRO A 60 -23.77 -2.78 -4.96
N GLU A 61 -24.05 -3.93 -5.58
CA GLU A 61 -24.17 -5.21 -4.86
C GLU A 61 -22.84 -5.66 -4.23
N SER A 62 -21.75 -5.59 -5.00
CA SER A 62 -20.41 -5.94 -4.54
C SER A 62 -19.91 -4.97 -3.47
N PHE A 63 -20.22 -3.67 -3.64
CA PHE A 63 -19.85 -2.64 -2.69
C PHE A 63 -20.60 -2.82 -1.37
N GLU A 64 -21.91 -3.02 -1.40
CA GLU A 64 -22.72 -3.23 -0.20
C GLU A 64 -22.27 -4.48 0.57
N LYS A 65 -21.92 -5.56 -0.14
CA LYS A 65 -21.38 -6.77 0.48
C LYS A 65 -20.05 -6.55 1.20
N ALA A 66 -19.18 -5.68 0.65
CA ALA A 66 -17.83 -5.46 1.17
C ALA A 66 -17.74 -4.34 2.21
N PHE A 67 -18.51 -3.27 2.03
CA PHE A 67 -18.41 -2.02 2.79
C PHE A 67 -19.71 -1.60 3.46
N GLY A 68 -20.82 -2.32 3.23
CA GLY A 68 -22.14 -1.97 3.75
C GLY A 68 -22.87 -0.93 2.88
N LYS A 69 -24.07 -0.55 3.31
CA LYS A 69 -24.85 0.49 2.63
C LYS A 69 -24.25 1.86 2.93
N PRO A 70 -23.93 2.68 1.91
CA PRO A 70 -23.63 4.08 2.16
C PRO A 70 -24.86 4.74 2.81
N PRO A 71 -24.68 5.67 3.78
CA PRO A 71 -25.80 6.47 4.29
C PRO A 71 -26.44 7.25 3.13
N GLY A 72 -27.77 7.41 3.16
CA GLY A 72 -28.54 7.88 2.01
C GLY A 72 -29.24 9.21 2.27
N GLY A 73 -28.87 10.25 1.51
CA GLY A 73 -29.63 11.50 1.38
C GLY A 73 -28.73 12.73 1.31
N ALA A 74 -29.11 13.72 0.49
CA ALA A 74 -28.30 14.94 0.21
C ALA A 74 -27.90 15.77 1.45
N THR A 75 -28.51 15.51 2.60
CA THR A 75 -28.24 16.14 3.90
C THR A 75 -27.41 15.28 4.86
N GLU A 76 -27.39 13.95 4.69
CA GLU A 76 -26.57 12.99 5.47
C GLU A 76 -25.27 12.61 4.75
N ASP A 77 -25.27 12.77 3.43
CA ASP A 77 -24.09 13.17 2.68
C ASP A 77 -23.51 14.46 3.30
N ASN A 78 -22.36 15.03 2.98
CA ASN A 78 -21.74 16.14 3.76
C ASN A 78 -21.39 15.89 5.25
N ALA A 79 -22.24 15.28 6.09
CA ALA A 79 -21.96 15.07 7.52
C ALA A 79 -21.02 13.88 7.78
N TRP A 80 -21.33 12.71 7.21
CA TRP A 80 -20.44 11.54 7.25
C TRP A 80 -19.13 11.76 6.47
N TRP A 81 -19.14 12.70 5.53
CA TRP A 81 -18.03 12.92 4.59
C TRP A 81 -16.99 13.91 5.08
N ASN A 82 -17.24 14.63 6.19
CA ASN A 82 -16.38 15.67 6.75
C ASN A 82 -15.88 15.39 8.18
N GLU A 83 -16.22 14.23 8.77
CA GLU A 83 -15.52 13.65 9.93
C GLU A 83 -14.41 12.70 9.45
#